data_AF-A0A8K0X9W3-F1
#
_entry.id   AF-A0A8K0X9W3-F1
#
_cell.length_a   1.000
_cell.length_b   1.000
_cell.length_c   1.000
_cell.angle_alpha   90.00
_cell.angle_beta   90.00
_cell.angle_gamma   90.00
#
_symmetry.space_group_name_H-M   'P 1'
#
loop_
_entity.id
_entity.type
_entity.pdbx_description
1 polymer ?
#
loop_
_entity_poly.entity_id
_entity_poly.type
_entity_poly.pdbx_seq_one_letter_code
_entity_poly.pdbx_strand_id
1 'polypeptide(L)'
;MVVTSTAVPPRDDDTAVSGTDAAAAAPDATTQPPPASASQSTLEKLPAARDRTHTTDGPPPLPYNLREHKLMIALFWFLIFTECTLIPIVFYFAISRLTDMRPGAMFAIITAMFGFISGGEYGLRGLRLAQKADTYRPLKGANRWHFDAVHLILGKPYFVMTALMIGFSIPDPPKIRGLSIIMPVGILMGTSYMMYTGIAHHFGWRLRWHRLSSHVVGDVTPPLTFTIMEDITACDGGGGKVYREAALARFNASPRFRRMLVQMLWAWSISGSLLSIALIALAWTIPEEVAYTLGWSVPSVWGAIGAFATIQWGQRCLRIEQEKWAEDHAGHVRNG
;
A
#
# COMPACT_ATOMS: atom_id res chain seq x y z
N MET A 1 -5.11 -63.62 -18.37
CA MET A 1 -6.55 -63.75 -18.11
C MET A 1 -7.08 -62.34 -17.81
N VAL A 2 -7.98 -61.74 -18.60
CA VAL A 2 -9.40 -62.14 -18.87
C VAL A 2 -10.25 -61.75 -17.65
N VAL A 3 -10.86 -60.54 -17.62
CA VAL A 3 -12.25 -60.17 -18.09
C VAL A 3 -13.25 -60.27 -16.90
N THR A 4 -14.19 -59.36 -16.59
CA THR A 4 -14.76 -58.11 -17.19
C THR A 4 -15.24 -57.13 -16.08
N SER A 5 -15.49 -55.82 -16.33
CA SER A 5 -16.81 -55.16 -16.57
C SER A 5 -17.99 -55.71 -15.75
N THR A 6 -18.81 -54.92 -15.02
CA THR A 6 -19.79 -53.87 -15.42
C THR A 6 -20.34 -53.18 -14.13
N ALA A 7 -21.19 -52.13 -14.08
CA ALA A 7 -21.53 -50.97 -14.92
C ALA A 7 -22.41 -49.99 -14.08
N VAL A 8 -22.71 -48.79 -14.59
CA VAL A 8 -23.70 -47.84 -14.01
C VAL A 8 -24.93 -47.75 -14.93
N PRO A 9 -26.15 -47.66 -14.36
CA PRO A 9 -27.25 -46.91 -14.98
C PRO A 9 -27.92 -45.89 -14.01
N PRO A 10 -28.56 -44.83 -14.54
CA PRO A 10 -29.22 -43.77 -13.75
C PRO A 10 -30.75 -43.97 -13.61
N ARG A 11 -31.39 -43.01 -12.92
CA ARG A 11 -32.76 -42.52 -13.18
C ARG A 11 -32.85 -41.09 -12.63
N ASP A 12 -33.17 -40.08 -13.44
CA ASP A 12 -34.50 -39.68 -13.95
C ASP A 12 -35.46 -39.35 -12.78
N ASP A 13 -36.28 -38.30 -12.76
CA ASP A 13 -36.33 -36.94 -13.32
C ASP A 13 -37.71 -36.37 -12.90
N ASP A 14 -38.03 -35.14 -13.29
CA ASP A 14 -39.39 -34.56 -13.40
C ASP A 14 -40.34 -34.41 -12.18
N THR A 15 -40.54 -33.13 -11.83
CA THR A 15 -41.81 -32.41 -11.62
C THR A 15 -42.95 -32.98 -10.75
N ALA A 16 -43.51 -32.12 -9.88
CA ALA A 16 -44.91 -31.66 -10.01
C ALA A 16 -45.19 -30.41 -9.15
N VAL A 17 -46.13 -29.57 -9.58
CA VAL A 17 -46.72 -28.46 -8.79
C VAL A 17 -48.24 -28.49 -8.94
N SER A 18 -48.97 -28.46 -7.81
CA SER A 18 -50.39 -28.12 -7.68
C SER A 18 -50.62 -27.61 -6.24
N GLY A 19 -51.62 -26.79 -5.87
CA GLY A 19 -52.98 -26.61 -6.44
C GLY A 19 -53.92 -27.72 -5.94
N THR A 20 -55.18 -27.50 -5.51
CA THR A 20 -56.08 -26.32 -5.44
C THR A 20 -57.26 -26.63 -4.48
N ASP A 21 -58.06 -25.74 -3.86
CA ASP A 21 -58.02 -24.29 -3.53
C ASP A 21 -59.20 -23.95 -2.56
N ALA A 22 -59.18 -22.79 -1.88
CA ALA A 22 -60.34 -22.21 -1.15
C ALA A 22 -60.21 -20.66 -1.14
N ALA A 23 -61.06 -19.87 -1.82
CA ALA A 23 -62.48 -19.56 -1.56
C ALA A 23 -62.70 -18.56 -0.38
N ALA A 24 -63.40 -17.42 -0.52
CA ALA A 24 -64.07 -16.82 -1.69
C ALA A 24 -64.43 -15.31 -1.51
N ALA A 25 -64.81 -14.67 -2.64
CA ALA A 25 -65.70 -13.49 -2.79
C ALA A 25 -65.24 -12.06 -2.41
N ALA A 26 -65.75 -11.10 -3.21
CA ALA A 26 -65.67 -9.63 -3.14
C ALA A 26 -67.11 -9.08 -3.48
N PRO A 27 -67.41 -7.82 -3.91
CA PRO A 27 -66.62 -6.58 -4.14
C PRO A 27 -67.11 -5.42 -3.20
N ASP A 28 -67.41 -4.13 -3.51
CA ASP A 28 -67.52 -3.31 -4.75
C ASP A 28 -67.59 -1.78 -4.43
N ALA A 29 -67.84 -0.95 -5.47
CA ALA A 29 -68.36 0.43 -5.51
C ALA A 29 -67.37 1.63 -5.46
N THR A 30 -67.71 2.71 -6.18
CA THR A 30 -66.84 3.89 -6.47
C THR A 30 -67.66 5.14 -6.83
N THR A 31 -67.32 6.35 -6.33
CA THR A 31 -67.77 7.66 -6.90
C THR A 31 -66.93 8.88 -6.42
N GLN A 32 -67.23 10.09 -6.93
CA GLN A 32 -66.41 11.34 -6.98
C GLN A 32 -67.32 12.62 -6.83
N PRO A 33 -66.88 13.92 -6.88
CA PRO A 33 -65.57 14.56 -6.60
C PRO A 33 -65.64 15.77 -5.58
N PRO A 34 -65.35 17.09 -5.84
CA PRO A 34 -64.55 17.92 -4.91
C PRO A 34 -65.23 19.22 -4.37
N PRO A 35 -64.53 20.07 -3.59
CA PRO A 35 -64.12 21.38 -4.14
C PRO A 35 -62.69 21.81 -3.72
N ALA A 36 -62.31 23.08 -3.98
CA ALA A 36 -60.93 23.58 -3.89
C ALA A 36 -60.73 24.78 -2.92
N SER A 37 -59.44 25.13 -2.74
CA SER A 37 -58.87 26.38 -2.18
C SER A 37 -58.56 26.47 -0.67
N ALA A 38 -57.62 27.39 -0.38
CA ALA A 38 -57.22 27.93 0.93
C ALA A 38 -56.66 26.98 2.01
N SER A 39 -55.33 26.78 1.97
CA SER A 39 -54.44 27.20 3.08
C SER A 39 -52.97 27.22 2.65
N GLN A 40 -52.38 28.41 2.62
CA GLN A 40 -50.92 28.60 2.61
C GLN A 40 -50.42 28.66 4.05
N SER A 41 -49.14 28.32 4.28
CA SER A 41 -48.61 27.80 5.55
C SER A 41 -49.23 26.43 5.91
N THR A 42 -48.47 25.40 6.27
CA THR A 42 -47.08 25.40 6.77
C THR A 42 -46.17 24.54 5.89
N LEU A 43 -45.35 25.17 5.04
CA LEU A 43 -44.25 24.48 4.36
C LEU A 43 -43.07 24.49 5.33
N GLU A 44 -43.00 23.42 6.13
CA GLU A 44 -42.04 23.28 7.22
C GLU A 44 -40.59 23.31 6.72
N LYS A 45 -39.68 23.85 7.55
CA LYS A 45 -38.30 24.18 7.15
C LYS A 45 -37.43 22.93 6.96
N LEU A 46 -37.55 22.26 5.82
CA LEU A 46 -36.38 21.62 5.22
C LEU A 46 -35.35 22.73 4.97
N PRO A 47 -34.11 22.61 5.48
CA PRO A 47 -33.02 23.44 5.00
C PRO A 47 -32.77 23.04 3.54
N ALA A 48 -33.23 23.87 2.60
CA ALA A 48 -32.98 23.68 1.18
C ALA A 48 -31.50 23.36 0.96
N ALA A 49 -31.21 22.36 0.12
CA ALA A 49 -29.88 21.78 -0.04
C ALA A 49 -28.85 22.88 -0.33
N ARG A 50 -28.15 23.33 0.73
CA ARG A 50 -27.30 24.52 0.65
C ARG A 50 -26.16 24.22 -0.29
N ASP A 51 -26.17 24.95 -1.40
CA ASP A 51 -25.23 24.83 -2.50
C ASP A 51 -23.80 24.70 -1.94
N ARG A 52 -23.20 23.52 -2.15
CA ARG A 52 -21.84 23.20 -1.72
C ARG A 52 -20.88 23.24 -2.89
N THR A 53 -21.09 24.19 -3.80
CA THR A 53 -20.02 24.91 -4.49
C THR A 53 -19.14 25.68 -3.48
N HIS A 54 -18.47 24.93 -2.61
CA HIS A 54 -17.26 25.42 -1.94
C HIS A 54 -16.20 25.61 -3.02
N THR A 55 -16.18 26.80 -3.63
CA THR A 55 -15.00 27.33 -4.31
C THR A 55 -13.91 27.52 -3.27
N THR A 56 -13.16 26.45 -2.99
CA THR A 56 -12.03 26.50 -2.06
C THR A 56 -10.88 27.24 -2.72
N ASP A 57 -10.46 28.35 -2.12
CA ASP A 57 -9.32 29.19 -2.55
C ASP A 57 -7.94 28.48 -2.47
N GLY A 58 -7.92 27.17 -2.21
CA GLY A 58 -6.72 26.35 -2.10
C GLY A 58 -6.98 24.88 -2.48
N PRO A 59 -5.90 24.07 -2.60
CA PRO A 59 -5.99 22.66 -2.96
C PRO A 59 -6.79 21.84 -1.94
N PRO A 60 -7.47 20.74 -2.38
CA PRO A 60 -8.20 19.84 -1.48
C PRO A 60 -7.37 19.47 -0.24
N PRO A 61 -7.90 19.72 0.98
CA PRO A 61 -7.14 19.55 2.22
C PRO A 61 -6.90 18.07 2.49
N LEU A 62 -5.70 17.75 2.96
CA LEU A 62 -5.39 16.42 3.50
C LEU A 62 -5.71 16.43 5.00
N PRO A 63 -6.67 15.62 5.49
CA PRO A 63 -7.18 15.69 6.86
C PRO A 63 -6.27 14.94 7.85
N TYR A 64 -4.95 15.18 7.77
CA TYR A 64 -3.96 14.46 8.56
C TYR A 64 -2.74 15.32 8.88
N ASN A 65 -2.41 15.48 10.16
CA ASN A 65 -1.29 16.31 10.60
C ASN A 65 -0.11 15.50 11.12
N LEU A 66 0.86 15.24 10.22
CA LEU A 66 2.14 14.58 10.54
C LEU A 66 2.92 15.24 11.69
N ARG A 67 2.62 16.48 12.07
CA ARG A 67 3.31 17.19 13.17
C ARG A 67 2.93 16.68 14.55
N GLU A 68 1.76 16.07 14.71
CA GLU A 68 1.27 15.51 15.97
C GLU A 68 1.88 14.12 16.24
N HIS A 69 2.14 13.34 15.18
CA HIS A 69 2.65 11.97 15.28
C HIS A 69 4.19 11.85 15.26
N LYS A 70 4.93 12.97 15.35
CA LYS A 70 6.41 13.01 15.25
C LYS A 70 7.13 11.97 16.11
N LEU A 71 6.70 11.78 17.36
CA LEU A 71 7.34 10.82 18.28
C LEU A 71 7.15 9.38 17.80
N MET A 72 5.94 9.02 17.36
CA MET A 72 5.66 7.68 16.82
C MET A 72 6.42 7.44 15.51
N ILE A 73 6.49 8.45 14.64
CA ILE A 73 7.26 8.38 13.39
C ILE A 73 8.77 8.21 13.69
N ALA A 74 9.31 8.96 14.64
CA ALA A 74 10.72 8.85 15.04
C ALA A 74 11.04 7.49 15.69
N LEU A 75 10.15 6.99 16.56
CA LEU A 75 10.27 5.68 17.18
C LEU A 75 10.22 4.56 16.13
N PHE A 76 9.27 4.61 15.19
CA PHE A 76 9.15 3.66 14.08
C PHE A 76 10.42 3.63 13.20
N TRP A 77 10.95 4.80 12.81
CA TRP A 77 12.21 4.89 12.08
C TRP A 77 13.42 4.37 12.88
N PHE A 78 13.49 4.64 14.19
CA PHE A 78 14.53 4.12 15.07
C PHE A 78 14.47 2.59 15.21
N LEU A 79 13.25 2.03 15.33
CA LEU A 79 13.02 0.60 15.39
C LEU A 79 13.42 -0.10 14.07
N ILE A 80 13.03 0.44 12.92
CA ILE A 80 13.45 -0.07 11.60
C ILE A 80 14.98 0.03 11.42
N PHE A 81 15.60 1.15 11.82
CA PHE A 81 17.06 1.28 11.78
C PHE A 81 17.76 0.25 12.68
N THR A 82 17.19 -0.01 13.86
CA THR A 82 17.69 -1.02 14.79
C THR A 82 17.59 -2.43 14.20
N GLU A 83 16.43 -2.79 13.64
CA GLU A 83 16.19 -4.11 13.04
C GLU A 83 16.98 -4.35 11.76
N CYS A 84 16.95 -3.40 10.81
CA CYS A 84 17.59 -3.57 9.50
C CYS A 84 19.08 -3.23 9.48
N THR A 85 19.68 -2.78 10.59
CA THR A 85 21.10 -2.35 10.61
C THR A 85 21.82 -2.74 11.89
N LEU A 86 21.33 -2.31 13.06
CA LEU A 86 22.04 -2.52 14.32
C LEU A 86 22.04 -4.00 14.70
N ILE A 87 20.91 -4.71 14.60
CA ILE A 87 20.85 -6.14 14.93
C ILE A 87 21.81 -6.95 14.04
N PRO A 88 21.73 -6.93 12.69
CA PRO A 88 22.67 -7.66 11.84
C PRO A 88 24.14 -7.37 12.13
N ILE A 89 24.54 -6.09 12.21
CA ILE A 89 25.94 -5.71 12.36
C ILE A 89 26.46 -5.96 13.78
N VAL A 90 25.72 -5.54 14.81
CA VAL A 90 26.16 -5.64 16.21
C VAL A 90 26.12 -7.09 16.68
N PHE A 91 25.10 -7.88 16.34
CA PHE A 91 25.07 -9.30 16.74
C PHE A 91 26.14 -10.10 16.00
N TYR A 92 26.40 -9.81 14.73
CA TYR A 92 27.49 -10.46 14.00
C TYR A 92 28.84 -10.25 14.69
N PHE A 93 29.22 -9.00 14.98
CA PHE A 93 30.51 -8.73 15.65
C PHE A 93 30.53 -9.12 17.13
N ALA A 94 29.45 -8.92 17.88
CA ALA A 94 29.41 -9.31 19.28
C ALA A 94 29.53 -10.82 19.44
N ILE A 95 28.75 -11.62 18.70
CA ILE A 95 28.79 -13.08 18.83
C ILE A 95 30.12 -13.63 18.29
N SER A 96 30.59 -13.18 17.11
CA SER A 96 31.84 -13.69 16.51
C SER A 96 33.12 -13.29 17.24
N ARG A 97 33.09 -12.28 18.13
CA ARG A 97 34.27 -11.81 18.87
C ARG A 97 34.22 -12.09 20.39
N LEU A 98 33.07 -12.50 20.93
CA LEU A 98 32.88 -12.80 22.35
C LEU A 98 32.52 -14.27 22.66
N THR A 99 32.19 -15.08 21.64
CA THR A 99 31.70 -16.46 21.82
C THR A 99 32.19 -17.40 20.73
N ASP A 100 32.69 -18.59 21.11
CA ASP A 100 33.10 -19.67 20.19
C ASP A 100 31.91 -20.43 19.56
N MET A 101 30.84 -19.72 19.19
CA MET A 101 29.62 -20.31 18.66
C MET A 101 29.77 -20.70 17.18
N ARG A 102 29.27 -21.90 16.79
CA ARG A 102 29.21 -22.32 15.38
C ARG A 102 28.53 -21.23 14.52
N PRO A 103 29.15 -20.75 13.41
CA PRO A 103 28.63 -19.62 12.64
C PRO A 103 27.18 -19.76 12.15
N GLY A 104 26.73 -20.98 11.83
CA GLY A 104 25.33 -21.23 11.46
C GLY A 104 24.33 -20.92 12.59
N ALA A 105 24.70 -21.14 13.86
CA ALA A 105 23.86 -20.78 15.00
C ALA A 105 23.85 -19.25 15.25
N MET A 106 24.99 -18.58 15.11
CA MET A 106 25.06 -17.12 15.13
C MET A 106 24.14 -16.49 14.07
N PHE A 107 24.22 -16.95 12.82
CA PHE A 107 23.36 -16.43 11.76
C PHE A 107 21.90 -16.84 11.91
N ALA A 108 21.59 -18.01 12.50
CA ALA A 108 20.21 -18.37 12.87
C ALA A 108 19.61 -17.42 13.92
N ILE A 109 20.38 -16.98 14.91
CA ILE A 109 19.94 -15.98 15.90
C ILE A 109 19.66 -14.63 15.20
N ILE A 110 20.57 -14.16 14.34
CA ILE A 110 20.39 -12.92 13.56
C ILE A 110 19.14 -13.02 12.66
N THR A 111 18.97 -14.17 12.00
CA THR A 111 17.81 -14.49 11.14
C THR A 111 16.49 -14.47 11.91
N ALA A 112 16.48 -14.94 13.16
CA ALA A 112 15.28 -14.99 14.00
C ALA A 112 14.92 -13.63 14.64
N MET A 113 15.89 -12.72 14.78
CA MET A 113 15.64 -11.35 15.27
C MET A 113 15.28 -10.38 14.15
N PHE A 114 15.75 -10.60 12.92
CA PHE A 114 15.32 -9.84 11.76
C PHE A 114 13.84 -10.13 11.44
N GLY A 115 13.02 -9.09 11.37
CA GLY A 115 11.62 -9.18 10.98
C GLY A 115 10.64 -9.30 12.16
N PHE A 116 11.11 -9.25 13.40
CA PHE A 116 10.23 -9.19 14.58
C PHE A 116 9.36 -7.92 14.58
N ILE A 117 9.94 -6.76 14.26
CA ILE A 117 9.24 -5.47 14.21
C ILE A 117 8.55 -5.29 12.86
N SER A 118 9.28 -5.39 11.74
CA SER A 118 8.71 -5.19 10.42
C SER A 118 7.63 -6.22 10.09
N GLY A 119 7.81 -7.48 10.51
CA GLY A 119 6.81 -8.53 10.41
C GLY A 119 5.63 -8.33 11.37
N GLY A 120 5.87 -7.77 12.56
CA GLY A 120 4.84 -7.36 13.51
C GLY A 120 3.90 -6.29 12.92
N GLU A 121 4.44 -5.20 12.38
CA GLU A 121 3.65 -4.15 11.72
C GLU A 121 3.01 -4.64 10.41
N TYR A 122 3.71 -5.47 9.62
CA TYR A 122 3.13 -6.10 8.42
C TYR A 122 1.91 -6.97 8.76
N GLY A 123 2.01 -7.78 9.82
CA GLY A 123 0.91 -8.59 10.35
C GLY A 123 -0.22 -7.74 10.93
N LEU A 124 0.12 -6.68 11.68
CA LEU A 124 -0.86 -5.74 12.25
C LEU A 124 -1.63 -4.99 11.16
N ARG A 125 -0.98 -4.56 10.07
CA ARG A 125 -1.65 -4.01 8.89
C ARG A 125 -2.56 -5.04 8.22
N GLY A 126 -2.09 -6.27 8.06
CA GLY A 126 -2.91 -7.39 7.58
C GLY A 126 -4.17 -7.61 8.41
N LEU A 127 -4.06 -7.56 9.74
CA LEU A 127 -5.19 -7.63 10.67
C LEU A 127 -6.13 -6.41 10.54
N ARG A 128 -5.61 -5.17 10.47
CA ARG A 128 -6.42 -3.94 10.26
C ARG A 128 -7.23 -4.00 8.96
N LEU A 129 -6.73 -4.65 7.91
CA LEU A 129 -7.42 -4.84 6.62
C LEU A 129 -8.46 -5.98 6.66
N ALA A 130 -8.14 -7.08 7.36
CA ALA A 130 -8.99 -8.27 7.50
C ALA A 130 -10.12 -8.11 8.53
N GLN A 131 -10.11 -7.05 9.34
CA GLN A 131 -11.18 -6.73 10.28
C GLN A 131 -12.55 -6.59 9.59
N LYS A 132 -13.61 -6.91 10.35
CA LYS A 132 -15.01 -6.73 9.91
C LYS A 132 -15.34 -5.24 9.71
N ALA A 133 -14.77 -4.36 10.54
CA ALA A 133 -14.90 -2.92 10.40
C ALA A 133 -14.13 -2.42 9.18
N ASP A 134 -14.81 -1.66 8.31
CA ASP A 134 -14.28 -1.26 6.99
C ASP A 134 -13.62 0.14 7.01
N THR A 135 -12.84 0.40 8.07
CA THR A 135 -12.22 1.71 8.37
C THR A 135 -10.92 1.94 7.61
N TYR A 136 -10.12 0.87 7.42
CA TYR A 136 -8.74 0.93 6.93
C TYR A 136 -8.54 0.30 5.54
N ARG A 137 -9.61 -0.14 4.88
CA ARG A 137 -9.53 -0.80 3.57
C ARG A 137 -9.43 0.20 2.41
N PRO A 138 -8.81 -0.15 1.28
CA PRO A 138 -8.91 0.61 0.03
C PRO A 138 -10.36 0.93 -0.40
N LEU A 139 -10.54 2.02 -1.14
CA LEU A 139 -11.84 2.52 -1.59
C LEU A 139 -12.50 1.64 -2.66
N LYS A 140 -13.60 2.07 -3.28
CA LYS A 140 -14.28 1.36 -4.39
C LYS A 140 -14.51 -0.14 -4.10
N GLY A 141 -15.30 -0.47 -3.07
CA GLY A 141 -15.86 -1.82 -2.87
C GLY A 141 -14.88 -2.97 -2.52
N ALA A 142 -13.76 -2.70 -1.84
CA ALA A 142 -12.84 -3.76 -1.43
C ALA A 142 -13.47 -4.74 -0.39
N ASN A 143 -13.41 -6.04 -0.67
CA ASN A 143 -13.72 -7.11 0.30
C ASN A 143 -12.55 -7.34 1.28
N ARG A 144 -12.78 -7.92 2.46
CA ARG A 144 -11.84 -8.11 3.60
C ARG A 144 -10.48 -8.75 3.30
N TRP A 145 -10.34 -9.44 2.18
CA TRP A 145 -9.08 -10.10 1.76
C TRP A 145 -8.31 -9.34 0.69
N HIS A 146 -8.78 -8.15 0.28
CA HIS A 146 -8.01 -7.27 -0.60
C HIS A 146 -6.98 -6.50 0.24
N PHE A 147 -5.77 -7.05 0.29
CA PHE A 147 -4.62 -6.35 0.83
C PHE A 147 -4.34 -5.06 0.05
N ASP A 148 -3.80 -4.07 0.75
CA ASP A 148 -3.43 -2.79 0.15
C ASP A 148 -2.15 -2.90 -0.70
N ALA A 149 -1.79 -1.82 -1.39
CA ALA A 149 -0.64 -1.86 -2.28
C ALA A 149 0.64 -2.14 -1.47
N VAL A 150 0.85 -1.45 -0.35
CA VAL A 150 2.09 -1.55 0.44
C VAL A 150 2.27 -2.94 1.05
N HIS A 151 1.20 -3.62 1.48
CA HIS A 151 1.27 -5.01 1.92
C HIS A 151 1.71 -5.93 0.76
N LEU A 152 1.15 -5.78 -0.45
CA LEU A 152 1.55 -6.55 -1.64
C LEU A 152 2.97 -6.21 -2.15
N ILE A 153 3.45 -4.98 -1.92
CA ILE A 153 4.78 -4.49 -2.31
C ILE A 153 5.86 -4.96 -1.33
N LEU A 154 5.61 -4.90 -0.02
CA LEU A 154 6.58 -5.30 1.01
C LEU A 154 6.63 -6.83 1.19
N GLY A 155 5.51 -7.54 1.01
CA GLY A 155 5.44 -8.98 1.25
C GLY A 155 6.37 -9.81 0.36
N LYS A 156 6.54 -9.41 -0.91
CA LYS A 156 7.40 -10.16 -1.88
C LYS A 156 8.90 -10.00 -1.58
N PRO A 157 9.46 -8.78 -1.42
CA PRO A 157 10.82 -8.59 -0.92
C PRO A 157 11.03 -9.28 0.42
N TYR A 158 10.13 -9.09 1.40
CA TYR A 158 10.29 -9.67 2.73
C TYR A 158 10.35 -11.21 2.71
N PHE A 159 9.48 -11.86 1.92
CA PHE A 159 9.54 -13.31 1.71
C PHE A 159 10.86 -13.76 1.06
N VAL A 160 11.29 -13.09 -0.03
CA VAL A 160 12.54 -13.44 -0.73
C VAL A 160 13.77 -13.20 0.14
N MET A 161 13.82 -12.07 0.86
CA MET A 161 14.89 -11.74 1.82
C MET A 161 14.98 -12.80 2.92
N THR A 162 13.86 -13.19 3.52
CA THR A 162 13.81 -14.23 4.56
C THR A 162 14.26 -15.59 4.01
N ALA A 163 13.80 -15.97 2.82
CA ALA A 163 14.19 -17.22 2.17
C ALA A 163 15.69 -17.26 1.80
N LEU A 164 16.25 -16.17 1.30
CA LEU A 164 17.69 -16.04 1.03
C LEU A 164 18.51 -16.08 2.33
N MET A 165 18.05 -15.39 3.38
CA MET A 165 18.73 -15.34 4.67
C MET A 165 18.81 -16.73 5.33
N ILE A 166 17.71 -17.50 5.31
CA ILE A 166 17.70 -18.90 5.73
C ILE A 166 18.62 -19.73 4.81
N GLY A 167 18.46 -19.62 3.48
CA GLY A 167 19.21 -20.41 2.50
C GLY A 167 20.73 -20.21 2.52
N PHE A 168 21.21 -19.01 2.87
CA PHE A 168 22.64 -18.72 3.02
C PHE A 168 23.19 -19.00 4.44
N SER A 169 22.32 -19.16 5.44
CA SER A 169 22.69 -19.52 6.82
C SER A 169 22.80 -21.03 7.07
N ILE A 170 22.11 -21.85 6.28
CA ILE A 170 22.10 -23.33 6.39
C ILE A 170 23.46 -24.00 6.05
N PRO A 171 24.21 -23.60 5.00
CA PRO A 171 25.45 -24.29 4.63
C PRO A 171 26.56 -24.11 5.68
N ASP A 172 27.40 -25.13 5.87
CA ASP A 172 28.67 -24.99 6.61
C ASP A 172 29.85 -24.86 5.61
N PRO A 173 30.70 -23.82 5.70
CA PRO A 173 30.47 -22.56 6.42
C PRO A 173 29.39 -21.70 5.72
N PRO A 174 28.64 -20.86 6.48
CA PRO A 174 27.60 -19.98 5.96
C PRO A 174 28.11 -19.00 4.91
N LYS A 175 27.24 -18.61 3.96
CA LYS A 175 27.64 -17.78 2.82
C LYS A 175 27.49 -16.29 3.15
N ILE A 176 28.47 -15.75 3.87
CA ILE A 176 28.51 -14.35 4.33
C ILE A 176 28.25 -13.35 3.20
N ARG A 177 28.83 -13.57 2.00
CA ARG A 177 28.52 -12.75 0.80
C ARG A 177 27.04 -12.77 0.41
N GLY A 178 26.39 -13.93 0.45
CA GLY A 178 24.95 -14.07 0.23
C GLY A 178 24.12 -13.34 1.29
N LEU A 179 24.56 -13.39 2.55
CA LEU A 179 23.94 -12.65 3.65
C LEU A 179 24.15 -11.13 3.55
N SER A 180 25.21 -10.66 2.87
CA SER A 180 25.45 -9.23 2.65
C SER A 180 24.49 -8.58 1.63
N ILE A 181 23.99 -9.37 0.66
CA ILE A 181 23.15 -8.83 -0.43
C ILE A 181 21.64 -8.82 -0.11
N ILE A 182 21.22 -9.24 1.09
CA ILE A 182 19.80 -9.35 1.46
C ILE A 182 19.06 -8.00 1.33
N MET A 183 19.57 -6.94 1.98
CA MET A 183 18.98 -5.60 1.89
C MET A 183 19.08 -5.00 0.47
N PRO A 184 20.24 -5.07 -0.24
CA PRO A 184 20.32 -4.71 -1.65
C PRO A 184 19.29 -5.39 -2.55
N VAL A 185 19.07 -6.71 -2.42
CA VAL A 185 18.05 -7.44 -3.19
C VAL A 185 16.65 -6.97 -2.85
N GLY A 186 16.33 -6.78 -1.56
CA GLY A 186 15.04 -6.26 -1.11
C GLY A 186 14.70 -4.89 -1.71
N ILE A 187 15.67 -3.96 -1.67
CA ILE A 187 15.54 -2.63 -2.29
C ILE A 187 15.38 -2.76 -3.80
N LEU A 188 16.16 -3.60 -4.48
CA LEU A 188 16.08 -3.76 -5.95
C LEU A 188 14.71 -4.30 -6.41
N MET A 189 14.09 -5.18 -5.61
CA MET A 189 12.72 -5.63 -5.85
C MET A 189 11.68 -4.51 -5.67
N GLY A 190 11.85 -3.67 -4.64
CA GLY A 190 11.00 -2.49 -4.43
C GLY A 190 11.15 -1.45 -5.54
N THR A 191 12.38 -1.07 -5.89
CA THR A 191 12.67 -0.04 -6.89
C THR A 191 12.36 -0.47 -8.31
N SER A 192 12.50 -1.75 -8.65
CA SER A 192 12.06 -2.26 -9.97
C SER A 192 10.53 -2.24 -10.11
N TYR A 193 9.77 -2.48 -9.04
CA TYR A 193 8.30 -2.31 -9.06
C TYR A 193 7.89 -0.81 -9.10
N MET A 194 8.63 0.08 -8.43
CA MET A 194 8.50 1.52 -8.63
C MET A 194 8.75 1.90 -10.10
N MET A 195 9.84 1.41 -10.70
CA MET A 195 10.19 1.65 -12.11
C MET A 195 9.07 1.20 -13.05
N TYR A 196 8.55 -0.02 -12.84
CA TYR A 196 7.43 -0.56 -13.62
C TYR A 196 6.18 0.32 -13.56
N THR A 197 5.76 0.76 -12.36
CA THR A 197 4.60 1.65 -12.22
C THR A 197 4.84 3.07 -12.75
N GLY A 198 6.07 3.59 -12.66
CA GLY A 198 6.46 4.87 -13.28
C GLY A 198 6.36 4.83 -14.81
N ILE A 199 6.85 3.76 -15.43
CA ILE A 199 6.71 3.48 -16.87
C ILE A 199 5.23 3.34 -17.24
N ALA A 200 4.48 2.51 -16.50
CA ALA A 200 3.07 2.26 -16.74
C ALA A 200 2.21 3.53 -16.63
N HIS A 201 2.48 4.39 -15.64
CA HIS A 201 1.83 5.69 -15.50
C HIS A 201 2.18 6.63 -16.67
N HIS A 202 3.45 6.68 -17.09
CA HIS A 202 3.88 7.54 -18.19
C HIS A 202 3.23 7.17 -19.54
N PHE A 203 3.11 5.86 -19.83
CA PHE A 203 2.42 5.36 -21.03
C PHE A 203 0.90 5.17 -20.87
N GLY A 204 0.30 5.63 -19.76
CA GLY A 204 -1.14 5.55 -19.53
C GLY A 204 -1.71 4.12 -19.42
N TRP A 205 -0.87 3.13 -19.13
CA TRP A 205 -1.27 1.72 -19.04
C TRP A 205 -2.28 1.51 -17.92
N ARG A 206 -3.33 0.72 -18.20
CA ARG A 206 -4.40 0.41 -17.24
C ARG A 206 -4.07 -0.84 -16.41
N LEU A 207 -4.54 -0.88 -15.16
CA LEU A 207 -4.46 -2.06 -14.30
C LEU A 207 -5.24 -3.21 -14.95
N ARG A 208 -4.59 -4.37 -15.20
CA ARG A 208 -5.20 -5.53 -15.89
C ARG A 208 -5.60 -6.70 -14.98
N TRP A 209 -4.79 -7.03 -13.98
CA TRP A 209 -4.92 -8.31 -13.23
C TRP A 209 -5.22 -8.14 -11.75
N HIS A 210 -4.73 -7.06 -11.15
CA HIS A 210 -4.87 -6.76 -9.73
C HIS A 210 -5.16 -5.27 -9.56
N ARG A 211 -5.84 -4.92 -8.46
CA ARG A 211 -6.04 -3.54 -8.03
C ARG A 211 -4.77 -3.01 -7.32
N LEU A 212 -4.61 -1.70 -7.22
CA LEU A 212 -3.45 -1.08 -6.54
C LEU A 212 -3.96 -0.01 -5.56
N SER A 213 -4.14 -0.43 -4.30
CA SER A 213 -4.92 0.30 -3.28
C SER A 213 -6.24 0.85 -3.87
N SER A 214 -6.55 2.14 -3.76
CA SER A 214 -7.85 2.70 -4.17
C SER A 214 -8.10 2.63 -5.67
N HIS A 215 -7.08 2.38 -6.50
CA HIS A 215 -7.24 2.19 -7.94
C HIS A 215 -7.71 0.77 -8.25
N VAL A 216 -8.74 0.63 -9.10
CA VAL A 216 -9.34 -0.64 -9.54
C VAL A 216 -8.78 -1.10 -10.88
N VAL A 217 -9.04 -2.36 -11.23
CA VAL A 217 -8.80 -2.89 -12.58
C VAL A 217 -9.53 -2.00 -13.60
N GLY A 218 -8.83 -1.58 -14.65
CA GLY A 218 -9.32 -0.60 -15.63
C GLY A 218 -8.94 0.87 -15.35
N ASP A 219 -8.61 1.27 -14.12
CA ASP A 219 -8.01 2.59 -13.86
C ASP A 219 -6.62 2.68 -14.53
N VAL A 220 -6.13 3.90 -14.80
CA VAL A 220 -4.72 4.12 -15.19
C VAL A 220 -3.80 3.82 -14.00
N THR A 221 -2.64 3.21 -14.26
CA THR A 221 -1.67 2.83 -13.21
C THR A 221 -1.18 4.06 -12.47
N PRO A 222 -1.43 4.22 -11.15
CA PRO A 222 -0.91 5.34 -10.38
C PRO A 222 0.61 5.18 -10.15
N PRO A 223 1.34 6.27 -9.88
CA PRO A 223 2.73 6.16 -9.43
C PRO A 223 2.75 5.50 -8.05
N LEU A 224 3.65 4.53 -7.81
CA LEU A 224 3.71 3.80 -6.53
C LEU A 224 3.80 4.71 -5.30
N THR A 225 4.47 5.85 -5.42
CA THR A 225 4.58 6.84 -4.34
C THR A 225 3.23 7.39 -3.90
N PHE A 226 2.22 7.46 -4.77
CA PHE A 226 0.85 7.78 -4.37
C PHE A 226 0.26 6.69 -3.46
N THR A 227 0.31 5.42 -3.88
CA THR A 227 -0.31 4.34 -3.11
C THR A 227 0.47 4.02 -1.83
N ILE A 228 1.79 4.23 -1.82
CA ILE A 228 2.62 4.18 -0.60
C ILE A 228 2.18 5.25 0.40
N MET A 229 2.05 6.50 -0.05
CA MET A 229 1.58 7.62 0.78
C MET A 229 0.13 7.40 1.26
N GLU A 230 -0.74 6.89 0.40
CA GLU A 230 -2.13 6.55 0.71
C GLU A 230 -2.21 5.50 1.82
N ASP A 231 -1.54 4.36 1.65
CA ASP A 231 -1.67 3.20 2.53
C ASP A 231 -0.99 3.40 3.87
N ILE A 232 0.23 3.94 3.91
CA ILE A 232 0.93 4.19 5.18
C ILE A 232 0.12 5.19 6.02
N THR A 233 -0.34 6.29 5.43
CA THR A 233 -1.09 7.31 6.19
C THR A 233 -2.48 6.81 6.62
N ALA A 234 -3.14 6.01 5.79
CA ALA A 234 -4.45 5.45 6.12
C ALA A 234 -4.37 4.33 7.17
N CYS A 235 -3.49 3.35 6.97
CA CYS A 235 -3.42 2.12 7.77
C CYS A 235 -2.51 2.21 9.00
N ASP A 236 -1.39 2.93 8.91
CA ASP A 236 -0.37 3.01 9.97
C ASP A 236 -0.51 4.34 10.73
N GLY A 237 -0.67 5.44 9.99
CA GLY A 237 -0.97 6.76 10.55
C GLY A 237 -2.39 6.89 11.12
N GLY A 238 -3.29 5.96 10.81
CA GLY A 238 -4.67 5.94 11.32
C GLY A 238 -5.68 6.81 10.56
N GLY A 239 -5.29 7.45 9.45
CA GLY A 239 -6.17 8.34 8.67
C GLY A 239 -7.35 7.67 7.97
N GLY A 240 -7.35 6.32 7.88
CA GLY A 240 -8.46 5.53 7.34
C GLY A 240 -8.93 5.91 5.93
N LYS A 241 -10.17 5.58 5.61
CA LYS A 241 -10.81 5.95 4.32
C LYS A 241 -10.94 7.44 4.10
N VAL A 242 -11.17 8.24 5.15
CA VAL A 242 -11.31 9.71 5.04
C VAL A 242 -10.04 10.33 4.47
N TYR A 243 -8.86 9.84 4.88
CA TYR A 243 -7.60 10.25 4.25
C TYR A 243 -7.49 9.76 2.80
N ARG A 244 -7.85 8.50 2.51
CA ARG A 244 -7.80 7.97 1.12
C ARG A 244 -8.66 8.79 0.16
N GLU A 245 -9.88 9.16 0.57
CA GLU A 245 -10.81 9.95 -0.25
C GLU A 245 -10.25 11.35 -0.53
N ALA A 246 -9.72 12.03 0.48
CA ALA A 246 -9.07 13.33 0.33
C ALA A 246 -7.79 13.27 -0.52
N ALA A 247 -6.96 12.23 -0.35
CA ALA A 247 -5.74 12.01 -1.11
C ALA A 247 -6.06 11.76 -2.60
N LEU A 248 -7.07 10.94 -2.90
CA LEU A 248 -7.53 10.67 -4.26
C LEU A 248 -8.18 11.91 -4.89
N ALA A 249 -8.96 12.70 -4.14
CA ALA A 249 -9.52 13.96 -4.60
C ALA A 249 -8.41 14.96 -4.98
N ARG A 250 -7.39 15.14 -4.13
CA ARG A 250 -6.23 15.99 -4.44
C ARG A 250 -5.41 15.46 -5.62
N PHE A 251 -5.22 14.14 -5.71
CA PHE A 251 -4.53 13.50 -6.84
C PHE A 251 -5.24 13.75 -8.17
N ASN A 252 -6.57 13.73 -8.19
CA ASN A 252 -7.35 14.03 -9.39
C ASN A 252 -7.37 15.53 -9.72
N ALA A 253 -7.49 16.40 -8.71
CA ALA A 253 -7.56 17.85 -8.89
C ALA A 253 -6.22 18.52 -9.27
N SER A 254 -5.07 18.01 -8.79
CA SER A 254 -3.80 18.75 -8.83
C SER A 254 -2.74 18.15 -9.76
N PRO A 255 -2.46 18.77 -10.93
CA PRO A 255 -1.32 18.39 -11.78
C PRO A 255 0.05 18.64 -11.13
N ARG A 256 0.17 19.51 -10.12
CA ARG A 256 1.41 19.70 -9.36
C ARG A 256 1.65 18.54 -8.40
N PHE A 257 0.63 18.11 -7.66
CA PHE A 257 0.70 16.98 -6.74
C PHE A 257 1.06 15.68 -7.48
N ARG A 258 0.41 15.41 -8.63
CA ARG A 258 0.76 14.27 -9.49
C ARG A 258 2.23 14.31 -9.95
N ARG A 259 2.72 15.48 -10.42
CA ARG A 259 4.12 15.65 -10.85
C ARG A 259 5.12 15.42 -9.72
N MET A 260 4.85 15.94 -8.52
CA MET A 260 5.68 15.71 -7.32
C MET A 260 5.83 14.22 -7.01
N LEU A 261 4.72 13.48 -6.98
CA LEU A 261 4.71 12.04 -6.69
C LEU A 261 5.47 11.23 -7.74
N VAL A 262 5.35 11.58 -9.04
CA VAL A 262 6.12 10.96 -10.11
C VAL A 262 7.61 11.30 -10.01
N GLN A 263 7.98 12.54 -9.70
CA GLN A 263 9.39 12.93 -9.51
C GLN A 263 10.04 12.18 -8.35
N MET A 264 9.34 12.07 -7.22
CA MET A 264 9.78 11.27 -6.07
C MET A 264 9.91 9.78 -6.42
N LEU A 265 8.98 9.23 -7.21
CA LEU A 265 9.06 7.85 -7.69
C LEU A 265 10.36 7.59 -8.43
N TRP A 266 10.71 8.42 -9.42
CA TRP A 266 11.94 8.25 -10.20
C TRP A 266 13.21 8.50 -9.38
N ALA A 267 13.20 9.47 -8.45
CA ALA A 267 14.33 9.72 -7.56
C ALA A 267 14.66 8.51 -6.68
N TRP A 268 13.64 7.89 -6.07
CA TRP A 268 13.79 6.66 -5.28
C TRP A 268 14.12 5.43 -6.16
N SER A 269 13.42 5.24 -7.28
CA SER A 269 13.61 4.05 -8.11
C SER A 269 14.99 3.99 -8.77
N ILE A 270 15.50 5.13 -9.26
CA ILE A 270 16.82 5.20 -9.89
C ILE A 270 17.92 5.07 -8.83
N SER A 271 17.90 5.91 -7.78
CA SER A 271 18.98 5.91 -6.79
C SER A 271 19.10 4.59 -6.02
N GLY A 272 17.97 3.98 -5.62
CA GLY A 272 17.99 2.70 -4.93
C GLY A 272 18.38 1.53 -5.84
N SER A 273 17.98 1.53 -7.11
CA SER A 273 18.42 0.50 -8.06
C SER A 273 19.93 0.57 -8.30
N LEU A 274 20.49 1.76 -8.49
CA LEU A 274 21.94 1.96 -8.65
C LEU A 274 22.70 1.54 -7.40
N LEU A 275 22.23 1.93 -6.21
CA LEU A 275 22.82 1.54 -4.93
C LEU A 275 22.78 0.02 -4.70
N SER A 276 21.66 -0.63 -4.98
CA SER A 276 21.53 -2.07 -4.88
C SER A 276 22.46 -2.81 -5.85
N ILE A 277 22.50 -2.41 -7.12
CA ILE A 277 23.37 -3.04 -8.13
C ILE A 277 24.84 -2.85 -7.75
N ALA A 278 25.22 -1.65 -7.28
CA ALA A 278 26.58 -1.37 -6.81
C ALA A 278 26.96 -2.25 -5.60
N LEU A 279 26.10 -2.36 -4.58
CA LEU A 279 26.36 -3.21 -3.41
C LEU A 279 26.41 -4.70 -3.75
N ILE A 280 25.52 -5.18 -4.64
CA ILE A 280 25.52 -6.58 -5.10
C ILE A 280 26.79 -6.90 -5.87
N ALA A 281 27.28 -5.99 -6.74
CA ALA A 281 28.55 -6.17 -7.44
C ALA A 281 29.74 -6.12 -6.47
N LEU A 282 29.76 -5.14 -5.55
CA LEU A 282 30.82 -4.94 -4.57
C LEU A 282 30.99 -6.16 -3.65
N ALA A 283 29.90 -6.81 -3.26
CA ALA A 283 29.91 -8.01 -2.40
C ALA A 283 30.71 -9.20 -2.97
N TRP A 284 31.02 -9.21 -4.26
CA TRP A 284 31.89 -10.21 -4.90
C TRP A 284 33.37 -9.79 -5.00
N THR A 285 33.67 -8.49 -4.88
CA THR A 285 35.01 -7.92 -5.12
C THR A 285 35.78 -7.56 -3.85
N ILE A 286 35.11 -7.36 -2.70
CA ILE A 286 35.74 -6.96 -1.43
C ILE A 286 35.72 -8.07 -0.36
N PRO A 287 36.50 -7.96 0.74
CA PRO A 287 36.49 -8.94 1.83
C PRO A 287 35.13 -9.09 2.51
N GLU A 288 34.82 -10.30 2.99
CA GLU A 288 33.44 -10.69 3.32
C GLU A 288 32.84 -9.96 4.52
N GLU A 289 33.63 -9.63 5.55
CA GLU A 289 33.17 -8.78 6.67
C GLU A 289 32.84 -7.34 6.21
N VAL A 290 33.59 -6.83 5.23
CA VAL A 290 33.38 -5.48 4.67
C VAL A 290 32.17 -5.48 3.72
N ALA A 291 31.99 -6.53 2.93
CA ALA A 291 30.77 -6.75 2.15
C ALA A 291 29.54 -6.79 3.05
N TYR A 292 29.58 -7.59 4.13
CA TYR A 292 28.48 -7.71 5.09
C TYR A 292 28.14 -6.36 5.74
N THR A 293 29.12 -5.67 6.31
CA THR A 293 28.89 -4.37 6.97
C THR A 293 28.36 -3.30 6.02
N LEU A 294 28.88 -3.16 4.81
CA LEU A 294 28.35 -2.22 3.81
C LEU A 294 26.95 -2.61 3.33
N GLY A 295 26.71 -3.92 3.14
CA GLY A 295 25.44 -4.48 2.69
C GLY A 295 24.26 -4.18 3.62
N TRP A 296 24.49 -4.06 4.93
CA TRP A 296 23.46 -3.66 5.91
C TRP A 296 23.46 -2.15 6.21
N SER A 297 24.63 -1.49 6.28
CA SER A 297 24.70 -0.07 6.69
C SER A 297 24.38 0.94 5.60
N VAL A 298 24.89 0.75 4.38
CA VAL A 298 24.75 1.71 3.27
C VAL A 298 23.28 1.88 2.84
N PRO A 299 22.45 0.81 2.73
CA PRO A 299 21.01 0.94 2.52
C PRO A 299 20.30 1.85 3.52
N SER A 300 20.63 1.76 4.81
CA SER A 300 19.96 2.52 5.86
C SER A 300 20.40 3.98 5.91
N VAL A 301 21.67 4.27 5.61
CA VAL A 301 22.15 5.65 5.41
C VAL A 301 21.47 6.30 4.20
N TRP A 302 21.36 5.59 3.08
CA TRP A 302 20.61 6.05 1.91
C TRP A 302 19.12 6.27 2.22
N GLY A 303 18.49 5.34 2.93
CA GLY A 303 17.09 5.46 3.36
C GLY A 303 16.83 6.68 4.23
N ALA A 304 17.70 6.94 5.22
CA ALA A 304 17.60 8.10 6.10
C ALA A 304 17.79 9.44 5.34
N ILE A 305 18.80 9.52 4.47
CA ILE A 305 19.06 10.71 3.63
C ILE A 305 17.89 10.95 2.66
N GLY A 306 17.40 9.90 2.00
CA GLY A 306 16.27 9.97 1.06
C GLY A 306 14.96 10.34 1.74
N ALA A 307 14.70 9.85 2.95
CA ALA A 307 13.54 10.23 3.75
C ALA A 307 13.60 11.72 4.15
N PHE A 308 14.74 12.20 4.67
CA PHE A 308 14.91 13.61 4.98
C PHE A 308 14.74 14.50 3.73
N ALA A 309 15.38 14.14 2.62
CA ALA A 309 15.29 14.88 1.36
C ALA A 309 13.86 14.93 0.80
N THR A 310 13.11 13.82 0.84
CA THR A 310 11.74 13.80 0.32
C THR A 310 10.72 14.47 1.26
N ILE A 311 10.96 14.51 2.58
CA ILE A 311 10.19 15.37 3.50
C ILE A 311 10.35 16.85 3.12
N GLN A 312 11.58 17.32 2.89
CA GLN A 312 11.85 18.71 2.51
C GLN A 312 11.29 19.05 1.12
N TRP A 313 11.47 18.15 0.13
CA TRP A 313 10.90 18.29 -1.21
C TRP A 313 9.37 18.35 -1.14
N GLY A 314 8.72 17.43 -0.43
CA GLY A 314 7.28 17.38 -0.27
C GLY A 314 6.72 18.67 0.32
N GLN A 315 7.30 19.15 1.43
CA GLN A 315 6.90 20.43 2.04
C GLN A 315 7.05 21.61 1.05
N ARG A 316 8.16 21.68 0.30
CA ARG A 316 8.37 22.73 -0.72
C ARG A 316 7.35 22.66 -1.86
N CYS A 317 7.07 21.47 -2.39
CA CYS A 317 6.12 21.30 -3.49
C CYS A 317 4.67 21.56 -3.06
N LEU A 318 4.26 21.10 -1.87
CA LEU A 318 2.93 21.37 -1.31
C LEU A 318 2.71 22.87 -1.05
N ARG A 319 3.76 23.60 -0.63
CA ARG A 319 3.70 25.06 -0.47
C ARG A 319 3.53 25.78 -1.82
N ILE A 320 4.33 25.41 -2.82
CA ILE A 320 4.22 25.97 -4.20
C ILE A 320 2.87 25.64 -4.84
N GLU A 321 2.30 24.47 -4.54
CA GLU A 321 0.95 24.08 -4.96
C GLU A 321 -0.13 25.00 -4.36
N GLN A 322 0.00 25.40 -3.09
CA GLN A 322 -0.90 26.36 -2.43
C GLN A 322 -0.69 27.79 -2.98
N GLU A 323 0.56 28.27 -2.99
CA GLU A 323 0.95 29.61 -3.45
C GLU A 323 0.41 29.93 -4.85
N LYS A 324 0.40 28.93 -5.76
CA LYS A 324 0.02 29.09 -7.17
C LYS A 324 -1.25 28.34 -7.55
N TRP A 325 -2.14 28.05 -6.59
CA TRP A 325 -3.38 27.30 -6.84
C TRP A 325 -4.32 28.02 -7.81
N ALA A 326 -4.59 29.30 -7.55
CA ALA A 326 -5.48 30.13 -8.35
C ALA A 326 -4.93 30.40 -9.77
N GLU A 327 -3.60 30.59 -9.91
CA GLU A 327 -2.94 30.76 -11.21
C GLU A 327 -3.22 29.56 -12.15
N ASP A 328 -3.01 28.33 -11.65
CA ASP A 328 -3.20 27.11 -12.45
C ASP A 328 -4.69 26.93 -12.80
N HIS A 329 -5.62 27.23 -11.90
CA HIS A 329 -7.06 27.08 -12.16
C HIS A 329 -7.55 28.10 -13.21
N ALA A 330 -7.14 29.36 -13.11
CA ALA A 330 -7.45 30.36 -14.13
C ALA A 330 -6.83 30.02 -15.49
N GLY A 331 -5.61 29.47 -15.51
CA GLY A 331 -4.95 28.98 -16.72
C GLY A 331 -5.65 27.77 -17.36
N HIS A 332 -6.14 26.83 -16.54
CA HIS A 332 -6.89 25.67 -17.01
C HIS A 332 -8.27 26.03 -17.58
N VAL A 333 -9.01 26.96 -16.95
CA VAL A 333 -10.32 27.43 -17.44
C VAL A 333 -10.20 28.24 -18.75
N ARG A 334 -9.05 28.86 -19.00
CA ARG A 334 -8.81 29.69 -20.20
C ARG A 334 -8.31 28.90 -21.43
N ASN A 335 -7.85 27.67 -21.25
CA ASN A 335 -7.20 26.85 -22.27
C ASN A 335 -7.89 25.49 -22.50
N GLY A 336 -9.12 25.31 -22.01
CA GLY A 336 -9.94 24.11 -22.18
C GLY A 336 -11.23 24.40 -22.96
#